data_AF-A0A5D2JG67-F1
#
_entry.id   AF-A0A5D2JG67-F1
#
_cell.length_a   1.000
_cell.length_b   1.000
_cell.length_c   1.000
_cell.angle_alpha   90.00
_cell.angle_beta   90.00
_cell.angle_gamma   90.00
#
_symmetry.space_group_name_H-M   'P 1'
#
loop_
_entity.id
_entity.type
_entity.pdbx_description
1 polymer ?
#
loop_
_entity_poly.entity_id
_entity_poly.type
_entity_poly.pdbx_seq_one_letter_code
_entity_poly.pdbx_strand_id
1 'polypeptide(L)'
;MANSKIFLTHLRRSIPLSTYYLPHVTHLPLCPASRSHPNLPARVSPIPYPATRSFFTSSNNVEESILPVRAILSLLDGYHNLTGFPWWITIVTSTMAMRFALFPVVVIHLQKLKKIGELAPKLPSPLPPPMSGRSYKDHFIHFEKERKANGCPSYFWFFASFLTQVPCLFLWVTSIRRMSLDNYPGFDSGGALWFKNLTELPHDVSGFIFPFLIAGLHYLNVQISFASSSVGKVDSFLTKVFKFYLDILTLPLFGVSLLIPQGSLVYWVTNSSFSVIQLSVKHLSREEKDQAVLLLKLALERDPEYVKAMVVMGQTLMQKGLMEDAIEYLERAISKLSLAGHPTEVENVDLLILSSQWAGVVYMKQGKKAEGLAHLETIASLKEPEDPKSKAHYFDGLLLLASALFDFGRKAEALKFLKLVVAYNPKYNYLLEELKNEEYDFASNLASSRRRDY
;
A
#
# COMPACT_ATOMS: atom_id res chain seq x y z
N MET A 1 14.62 -10.89 14.25
CA MET A 1 13.45 -10.99 13.33
C MET A 1 12.90 -9.64 12.84
N ALA A 2 13.01 -8.53 13.60
CA ALA A 2 12.57 -7.21 13.13
C ALA A 2 13.53 -6.58 12.09
N ASN A 3 14.84 -6.81 12.23
CA ASN A 3 15.87 -6.11 11.43
C ASN A 3 16.10 -6.74 10.04
N SER A 4 15.95 -8.06 9.90
CA SER A 4 15.81 -8.79 8.61
C SER A 4 14.70 -8.22 7.71
N LYS A 5 13.62 -7.69 8.32
CA LYS A 5 12.56 -7.01 7.56
C LYS A 5 13.01 -5.65 7.01
N ILE A 6 13.92 -4.93 7.68
CA ILE A 6 14.38 -3.58 7.27
C ILE A 6 15.18 -3.68 5.96
N PHE A 7 16.12 -4.63 5.88
CA PHE A 7 16.90 -4.87 4.65
C PHE A 7 16.02 -5.32 3.47
N LEU A 8 15.13 -6.30 3.68
CA LEU A 8 14.22 -6.78 2.63
C LEU A 8 13.14 -5.77 2.23
N THR A 9 12.71 -4.87 3.12
CA THR A 9 11.76 -3.78 2.76
C THR A 9 12.42 -2.67 1.95
N HIS A 10 13.72 -2.41 2.15
CA HIS A 10 14.45 -1.45 1.31
C HIS A 10 14.63 -1.92 -0.13
N LEU A 11 15.00 -3.20 -0.34
CA LEU A 11 15.14 -3.78 -1.70
C LEU A 11 13.81 -3.87 -2.47
N ARG A 12 12.69 -4.03 -1.76
CA ARG A 12 11.34 -3.97 -2.37
C ARG A 12 10.99 -2.57 -2.91
N ARG A 13 11.67 -1.52 -2.43
CA ARG A 13 11.48 -0.12 -2.86
C ARG A 13 12.47 0.33 -3.93
N SER A 14 13.65 -0.27 -4.03
CA SER A 14 14.74 0.21 -4.90
C SER A 14 14.82 -0.42 -6.29
N ILE A 15 14.08 -1.49 -6.59
CA ILE A 15 14.06 -2.09 -7.94
C ILE A 15 12.64 -2.02 -8.53
N PRO A 16 12.20 -0.85 -9.02
CA PRO A 16 11.05 -0.78 -9.90
C PRO A 16 11.36 -1.54 -11.20
N LEU A 17 10.36 -2.17 -11.81
CA LEU A 17 10.41 -2.67 -13.19
C LEU A 17 10.82 -1.60 -14.23
N SER A 18 10.93 -0.33 -13.82
CA SER A 18 11.21 0.80 -14.72
C SER A 18 12.65 0.84 -15.23
N THR A 19 13.59 0.03 -14.72
CA THR A 19 14.97 -0.01 -15.25
C THR A 19 15.07 -0.64 -16.64
N TYR A 20 13.96 -1.09 -17.23
CA TYR A 20 13.91 -1.71 -18.56
C TYR A 20 12.96 -1.02 -19.55
N TYR A 21 12.39 0.14 -19.23
CA TYR A 21 11.64 0.95 -20.20
C TYR A 21 12.26 2.34 -20.38
N LEU A 22 12.33 2.72 -21.66
CA LEU A 22 13.07 3.78 -22.35
C LEU A 22 12.81 5.23 -21.86
N PRO A 23 13.49 6.25 -22.42
CA PRO A 23 14.08 7.38 -21.72
C PRO A 23 13.10 8.56 -21.57
N HIS A 24 13.49 9.47 -20.69
CA HIS A 24 12.96 10.82 -20.58
C HIS A 24 12.84 11.49 -21.95
N VAL A 25 11.61 11.74 -22.41
CA VAL A 25 11.32 12.78 -23.39
C VAL A 25 10.85 14.00 -22.61
N THR A 26 11.81 14.75 -22.09
CA THR A 26 11.62 16.18 -21.82
C THR A 26 11.54 16.88 -23.16
N HIS A 27 10.45 17.58 -23.46
CA HIS A 27 10.42 18.84 -24.22
C HIS A 27 8.96 19.28 -24.36
N LEU A 28 8.54 20.25 -23.56
CA LEU A 28 7.55 21.24 -23.99
C LEU A 28 7.91 22.59 -23.34
N PRO A 29 7.92 23.69 -24.11
CA PRO A 29 8.61 24.92 -23.72
C PRO A 29 7.81 25.73 -22.71
N LEU A 30 8.54 26.27 -21.72
CA LEU A 30 8.11 27.42 -20.96
C LEU A 30 7.93 28.62 -21.91
N CYS A 31 6.75 29.24 -21.88
CA CYS A 31 6.54 30.60 -22.35
C CYS A 31 6.18 31.50 -21.16
N PRO A 32 6.52 32.80 -21.23
CA PRO A 32 6.95 33.57 -20.07
C PRO A 32 5.84 34.36 -19.39
N ALA A 33 6.12 34.71 -18.14
CA ALA A 33 5.39 35.65 -17.31
C ALA A 33 5.31 37.05 -17.93
N SER A 34 4.17 37.73 -17.77
CA SER A 34 4.05 39.18 -17.91
C SER A 34 3.82 39.82 -16.54
N ARG A 35 4.75 40.71 -16.18
CA ARG A 35 4.60 41.85 -15.22
C ARG A 35 3.61 42.86 -15.86
N SER A 36 2.93 43.82 -15.23
CA SER A 36 2.90 44.46 -13.90
C SER A 36 1.71 45.47 -13.86
N HIS A 37 1.00 45.55 -12.73
CA HIS A 37 0.40 46.70 -11.99
C HIS A 37 -0.17 47.97 -12.69
N PRO A 38 -0.90 48.87 -11.96
CA PRO A 38 -1.82 48.74 -10.82
C PRO A 38 -3.17 49.46 -11.07
N ASN A 39 -4.16 49.34 -10.16
CA ASN A 39 -5.09 50.43 -9.77
C ASN A 39 -5.95 50.00 -8.56
N LEU A 40 -5.71 50.64 -7.40
CA LEU A 40 -6.63 50.75 -6.26
C LEU A 40 -7.56 51.98 -6.52
N PRO A 41 -8.76 52.11 -5.92
CA PRO A 41 -9.02 52.13 -4.46
C PRO A 41 -10.32 51.34 -4.08
N ALA A 42 -10.86 51.23 -2.87
CA ALA A 42 -10.71 51.96 -1.62
C ALA A 42 -10.97 51.04 -0.40
N ARG A 43 -10.42 51.51 0.72
CA ARG A 43 -10.42 51.00 2.10
C ARG A 43 -11.82 51.01 2.73
N VAL A 44 -12.27 49.88 3.28
CA VAL A 44 -13.30 49.85 4.33
C VAL A 44 -12.74 49.06 5.52
N SER A 45 -12.67 49.73 6.66
CA SER A 45 -12.18 49.22 7.94
C SER A 45 -13.22 48.29 8.61
N PRO A 46 -12.80 47.43 9.58
CA PRO A 46 -13.60 46.32 10.08
C PRO A 46 -14.60 46.74 11.16
N ILE A 47 -15.79 46.15 11.15
CA ILE A 47 -16.80 46.29 12.22
C ILE A 47 -16.72 45.05 13.13
N PRO A 48 -16.80 45.18 14.47
CA PRO A 48 -16.40 44.15 15.43
C PRO A 48 -17.49 43.09 15.65
N TYR A 49 -17.06 41.87 16.01
CA TYR A 49 -17.91 40.81 16.57
C TYR A 49 -18.69 41.29 17.80
N PRO A 50 -19.97 40.90 17.94
CA PRO A 50 -20.57 40.71 19.25
C PRO A 50 -20.62 39.22 19.57
N ALA A 51 -19.84 38.83 20.57
CA ALA A 51 -20.12 37.64 21.36
C ALA A 51 -21.45 37.86 22.09
N THR A 52 -22.48 37.05 21.82
CA THR A 52 -23.56 36.85 22.79
C THR A 52 -24.15 35.45 22.63
N ARG A 53 -23.81 34.59 23.60
CA ARG A 53 -24.59 33.40 23.97
C ARG A 53 -26.04 33.82 24.20
N SER A 54 -26.97 33.11 23.57
CA SER A 54 -28.36 33.04 24.00
C SER A 54 -28.77 31.57 24.04
N PHE A 55 -28.67 31.00 25.23
CA PHE A 55 -29.31 29.76 25.64
C PHE A 55 -30.82 29.93 25.56
N PHE A 56 -31.55 29.04 24.88
CA PHE A 56 -32.84 28.47 25.31
C PHE A 56 -33.25 27.26 24.43
N THR A 57 -33.04 26.06 24.99
CA THR A 57 -33.90 24.85 25.01
C THR A 57 -34.59 24.35 23.72
N SER A 58 -34.18 23.17 23.20
CA SER A 58 -34.86 21.87 23.49
C SER A 58 -34.15 20.64 22.85
N SER A 59 -33.95 19.60 23.67
CA SER A 59 -33.68 18.18 23.38
C SER A 59 -32.77 17.76 22.20
N ASN A 60 -31.43 17.88 22.29
CA ASN A 60 -30.48 16.97 21.59
C ASN A 60 -29.01 17.03 22.13
N ASN A 61 -28.82 17.14 23.44
CA ASN A 61 -27.50 17.32 24.09
C ASN A 61 -26.55 16.09 24.07
N VAL A 62 -26.84 15.03 23.31
CA VAL A 62 -25.93 13.88 23.17
C VAL A 62 -24.90 14.11 22.06
N GLU A 63 -25.23 14.88 21.03
CA GLU A 63 -24.31 15.16 19.91
C GLU A 63 -23.36 16.33 20.19
N GLU A 64 -23.66 17.19 21.18
CA GLU A 64 -22.80 18.32 21.54
C GLU A 64 -21.43 17.89 22.09
N SER A 65 -21.30 16.70 22.65
CA SER A 65 -20.17 16.27 23.49
C SER A 65 -19.26 15.18 22.89
N ILE A 66 -19.28 14.97 21.56
CA ILE A 66 -18.33 14.06 20.91
C ILE A 66 -17.03 14.83 20.62
N LEU A 67 -16.05 14.71 21.52
CA LEU A 67 -14.73 15.37 21.42
C LEU A 67 -14.05 15.21 20.04
N PRO A 68 -14.11 14.04 19.37
CA PRO A 68 -13.63 13.87 17.99
C PRO A 68 -14.30 14.78 16.94
N VAL A 69 -15.61 15.00 17.04
CA VAL A 69 -16.35 15.87 16.10
C VAL A 69 -15.85 17.30 16.25
N ARG A 70 -15.77 17.81 17.48
CA ARG A 70 -15.25 19.16 17.76
C ARG A 70 -13.82 19.35 17.23
N ALA A 71 -12.97 18.34 17.37
CA ALA A 71 -11.60 18.39 16.86
C ALA A 71 -11.56 18.55 15.32
N ILE A 72 -12.43 17.85 14.58
CA ILE A 72 -12.52 17.99 13.12
C ILE A 72 -13.06 19.36 12.74
N LEU A 73 -14.07 19.88 13.45
CA LEU A 73 -14.60 21.23 13.22
C LEU A 73 -13.48 22.27 13.36
N SER A 74 -12.74 22.24 14.46
CA SER A 74 -11.61 23.16 14.68
C SER A 74 -10.47 22.97 13.68
N LEU A 75 -10.20 21.74 13.25
CA LEU A 75 -9.19 21.46 12.23
C LEU A 75 -9.59 22.07 10.87
N LEU A 76 -10.85 21.87 10.45
CA LEU A 76 -11.37 22.38 9.19
C LEU A 76 -11.44 23.90 9.19
N ASP A 77 -11.92 24.51 10.27
CA ASP A 77 -11.97 25.96 10.44
C ASP A 77 -10.57 26.56 10.45
N GLY A 78 -9.63 26.01 11.23
CA GLY A 78 -8.23 26.45 11.21
C GLY A 78 -7.59 26.34 9.84
N TYR A 79 -7.86 25.26 9.11
CA TYR A 79 -7.34 25.06 7.75
C TYR A 79 -7.96 26.03 6.72
N HIS A 80 -9.27 26.28 6.81
CA HIS A 80 -9.96 27.28 6.01
C HIS A 80 -9.38 28.68 6.26
N ASN A 81 -9.23 29.07 7.53
CA ASN A 81 -8.68 30.38 7.91
C ASN A 81 -7.22 30.57 7.49
N LEU A 82 -6.42 29.49 7.52
CA LEU A 82 -5.02 29.52 7.09
C LEU A 82 -4.87 29.66 5.57
N THR A 83 -5.73 28.99 4.80
CA THR A 83 -5.61 28.93 3.33
C THR A 83 -6.44 29.97 2.59
N GLY A 84 -7.53 30.44 3.20
CA GLY A 84 -8.53 31.29 2.54
C GLY A 84 -9.33 30.58 1.45
N PHE A 85 -9.28 29.25 1.38
CA PHE A 85 -9.98 28.49 0.34
C PHE A 85 -11.50 28.50 0.55
N PRO A 86 -12.32 28.52 -0.52
CA PRO A 86 -13.76 28.23 -0.41
C PRO A 86 -14.00 26.89 0.31
N TRP A 87 -15.08 26.82 1.09
CA TRP A 87 -15.38 25.65 1.94
C TRP A 87 -15.37 24.31 1.19
N TRP A 88 -15.88 24.27 -0.04
CA TRP A 88 -15.83 23.02 -0.83
C TRP A 88 -14.40 22.55 -1.13
N ILE A 89 -13.45 23.46 -1.39
CA ILE A 89 -12.03 23.12 -1.60
C ILE A 89 -11.42 22.66 -0.29
N THR A 90 -11.70 23.37 0.80
CA THR A 90 -11.25 22.99 2.16
C THR A 90 -11.65 21.54 2.46
N ILE A 91 -12.92 21.19 2.23
CA ILE A 91 -13.44 19.83 2.44
C ILE A 91 -12.73 18.81 1.55
N VAL A 92 -12.58 19.09 0.25
CA VAL A 92 -11.93 18.16 -0.70
C VAL A 92 -10.47 17.90 -0.30
N THR A 93 -9.70 18.96 -0.09
CA THR A 93 -8.26 18.88 0.18
C THR A 93 -7.98 18.29 1.57
N SER A 94 -8.78 18.60 2.58
CA SER A 94 -8.67 17.97 3.91
C SER A 94 -8.98 16.47 3.84
N THR A 95 -9.97 16.07 3.01
CA THR A 95 -10.29 14.66 2.77
C THR A 95 -9.12 13.93 2.14
N MET A 96 -8.47 14.54 1.14
CA MET A 96 -7.27 13.97 0.51
C MET A 96 -6.13 13.84 1.53
N ALA A 97 -5.87 14.87 2.33
CA ALA A 97 -4.85 14.83 3.38
C ALA A 97 -5.10 13.69 4.39
N MET A 98 -6.35 13.53 4.85
CA MET A 98 -6.74 12.39 5.69
C MET A 98 -6.48 11.05 4.98
N ARG A 99 -6.87 10.92 3.70
CA ARG A 99 -6.66 9.69 2.94
C ARG A 99 -5.17 9.35 2.80
N PHE A 100 -4.31 10.33 2.58
CA PHE A 100 -2.85 10.13 2.59
C PHE A 100 -2.33 9.72 3.96
N ALA A 101 -2.83 10.32 5.04
CA ALA A 101 -2.46 9.92 6.40
C ALA A 101 -2.88 8.47 6.74
N LEU A 102 -4.02 8.02 6.22
CA LEU A 102 -4.52 6.65 6.40
C LEU A 102 -3.87 5.64 5.44
N PHE A 103 -3.20 6.09 4.38
CA PHE A 103 -2.64 5.22 3.34
C PHE A 103 -1.69 4.13 3.88
N PRO A 104 -0.76 4.40 4.84
CA PRO A 104 0.08 3.36 5.41
C PRO A 104 -0.71 2.23 6.09
N VAL A 105 -1.80 2.57 6.78
CA VAL A 105 -2.70 1.59 7.43
C VAL A 105 -3.36 0.71 6.38
N VAL A 106 -3.82 1.30 5.28
CA VAL A 106 -4.41 0.56 4.15
C VAL A 106 -3.38 -0.38 3.52
N VAL A 107 -2.12 0.06 3.36
CA VAL A 107 -1.03 -0.78 2.85
C VAL A 107 -0.79 -1.98 3.78
N ILE A 108 -0.74 -1.77 5.10
CA ILE A 108 -0.58 -2.85 6.09
C ILE A 108 -1.74 -3.84 5.97
N HIS A 109 -2.98 -3.36 5.92
CA HIS A 109 -4.15 -4.20 5.75
C HIS A 109 -4.05 -5.06 4.47
N LEU A 110 -3.72 -4.46 3.32
CA LEU A 110 -3.54 -5.17 2.05
C LEU A 110 -2.42 -6.22 2.13
N GLN A 111 -1.33 -5.94 2.84
CA GLN A 111 -0.25 -6.91 3.07
C GLN A 111 -0.72 -8.10 3.91
N LYS A 112 -1.54 -7.86 4.95
CA LYS A 112 -2.12 -8.94 5.77
C LYS A 112 -3.07 -9.80 4.96
N LEU A 113 -3.95 -9.20 4.15
CA LEU A 113 -4.86 -9.93 3.26
C LEU A 113 -4.10 -10.75 2.21
N LYS A 114 -3.04 -10.19 1.62
CA LYS A 114 -2.17 -10.95 0.71
C LYS A 114 -1.60 -12.19 1.38
N LYS A 115 -1.03 -12.03 2.58
CA LYS A 115 -0.47 -13.16 3.35
C LYS A 115 -1.52 -14.21 3.72
N ILE A 116 -2.74 -13.78 4.04
CA ILE A 116 -3.87 -14.71 4.28
C ILE A 116 -4.20 -15.47 2.99
N GLY A 117 -4.31 -14.79 1.84
CA GLY A 117 -4.59 -15.43 0.56
C GLY A 117 -3.53 -16.47 0.15
N GLU A 118 -2.26 -16.23 0.47
CA GLU A 118 -1.15 -17.16 0.19
C GLU A 118 -1.15 -18.39 1.11
N LEU A 119 -1.57 -18.24 2.37
CA LEU A 119 -1.50 -19.30 3.38
C LEU A 119 -2.83 -20.04 3.60
N ALA A 120 -3.97 -19.43 3.29
CA ALA A 120 -5.29 -20.01 3.51
C ALA A 120 -5.49 -21.37 2.81
N PRO A 121 -5.02 -21.60 1.56
CA PRO A 121 -5.14 -22.91 0.91
C PRO A 121 -4.33 -24.02 1.59
N LYS A 122 -3.32 -23.67 2.39
CA LYS A 122 -2.44 -24.62 3.10
C LYS A 122 -2.97 -24.97 4.50
N LEU A 123 -3.99 -24.27 4.98
CA LEU A 123 -4.58 -24.45 6.30
C LEU A 123 -5.80 -25.37 6.24
N PRO A 124 -6.10 -26.11 7.32
CA PRO A 124 -7.35 -26.85 7.41
C PRO A 124 -8.56 -25.91 7.34
N SER A 125 -9.71 -26.42 6.90
CA SER A 125 -10.96 -25.65 6.89
C SER A 125 -11.28 -25.15 8.31
N PRO A 126 -11.70 -23.88 8.48
CA PRO A 126 -12.12 -23.35 9.77
C PRO A 126 -13.41 -23.99 10.28
N LEU A 127 -14.22 -24.56 9.38
CA LEU A 127 -15.47 -25.25 9.70
C LEU A 127 -15.27 -26.77 9.65
N PRO A 128 -15.85 -27.52 10.59
CA PRO A 128 -15.85 -28.98 10.52
C PRO A 128 -16.64 -29.44 9.28
N PRO A 129 -16.33 -30.63 8.73
CA PRO A 129 -17.12 -31.20 7.64
C PRO A 129 -18.59 -31.30 8.05
N PRO A 130 -19.54 -30.98 7.15
CA PRO A 130 -20.96 -31.12 7.45
C PRO A 130 -21.24 -32.56 7.88
N MET A 131 -22.06 -32.72 8.93
CA MET A 131 -22.46 -34.02 9.50
C MET A 131 -21.34 -34.84 10.16
N SER A 132 -20.18 -34.25 10.50
CA SER A 132 -19.08 -35.00 11.13
C SER A 132 -19.28 -35.30 12.63
N GLY A 133 -20.32 -34.75 13.26
CA GLY A 133 -20.58 -34.86 14.71
C GLY A 133 -19.48 -34.26 15.61
N ARG A 134 -18.50 -33.56 15.05
CA ARG A 134 -17.37 -32.97 15.82
C ARG A 134 -17.80 -31.65 16.45
N SER A 135 -17.31 -31.43 17.66
CA SER A 135 -17.46 -30.16 18.38
C SER A 135 -16.84 -29.01 17.56
N TYR A 136 -17.66 -28.01 17.25
CA TYR A 136 -17.24 -26.81 16.51
C TYR A 136 -16.10 -26.08 17.22
N LYS A 137 -16.15 -26.01 18.56
CA LYS A 137 -15.15 -25.31 19.38
C LYS A 137 -13.78 -25.96 19.24
N ASP A 138 -13.71 -27.28 19.36
CA ASP A 138 -12.44 -28.02 19.33
C ASP A 138 -11.80 -27.95 17.93
N HIS A 139 -12.62 -28.03 16.88
CA HIS A 139 -12.15 -27.87 15.51
C HIS A 139 -11.60 -26.46 15.26
N PHE A 140 -12.27 -25.42 15.76
CA PHE A 140 -11.80 -24.04 15.63
C PHE A 140 -10.52 -23.78 16.43
N ILE A 141 -10.38 -24.33 17.64
CA ILE A 141 -9.15 -24.23 18.45
C ILE A 141 -7.97 -24.89 17.72
N HIS A 142 -8.18 -26.08 17.14
CA HIS A 142 -7.17 -26.75 16.34
C HIS A 142 -6.76 -25.91 15.12
N PHE A 143 -7.74 -25.38 14.37
CA PHE A 143 -7.51 -24.47 13.27
C PHE A 143 -6.70 -23.23 13.70
N GLU A 144 -7.04 -22.60 14.83
CA GLU A 144 -6.34 -21.42 15.31
C GLU A 144 -4.88 -21.72 15.70
N LYS A 145 -4.63 -22.89 16.28
CA LYS A 145 -3.28 -23.38 16.61
C LYS A 145 -2.44 -23.57 15.34
N GLU A 146 -2.97 -24.26 14.33
CA GLU A 146 -2.33 -24.44 13.03
C GLU A 146 -2.06 -23.11 12.32
N ARG A 147 -3.04 -22.19 12.33
CA ARG A 147 -2.91 -20.84 11.77
C ARG A 147 -1.76 -20.07 12.43
N LYS A 148 -1.66 -20.13 13.77
CA LYS A 148 -0.59 -19.47 14.54
C LYS A 148 0.77 -20.11 14.26
N ALA A 149 0.85 -21.44 14.21
CA ALA A 149 2.08 -22.17 13.90
C ALA A 149 2.64 -21.80 12.52
N ASN A 150 1.78 -21.65 11.52
CA ASN A 150 2.15 -21.21 10.17
C ASN A 150 2.36 -19.69 10.05
N GLY A 151 2.24 -18.92 11.15
CA GLY A 151 2.43 -17.47 11.17
C GLY A 151 1.42 -16.69 10.32
N CYS A 152 0.25 -17.26 10.06
CA CYS A 152 -0.82 -16.66 9.27
C CYS A 152 -1.57 -15.60 10.10
N PRO A 153 -1.76 -14.36 9.59
CA PRO A 153 -2.52 -13.33 10.28
C PRO A 153 -3.96 -13.76 10.62
N SER A 154 -4.58 -13.10 11.60
CA SER A 154 -5.98 -13.38 11.93
C SER A 154 -6.91 -13.06 10.76
N TYR A 155 -7.92 -13.89 10.52
CA TYR A 155 -8.96 -13.62 9.52
C TYR A 155 -9.81 -12.40 9.89
N PHE A 156 -9.74 -11.91 11.13
CA PHE A 156 -10.32 -10.62 11.50
C PHE A 156 -9.78 -9.45 10.65
N TRP A 157 -8.58 -9.60 10.06
CA TRP A 157 -8.04 -8.63 9.11
C TRP A 157 -8.94 -8.44 7.88
N PHE A 158 -9.82 -9.38 7.49
CA PHE A 158 -10.82 -9.17 6.44
C PHE A 158 -11.79 -8.04 6.77
N PHE A 159 -12.13 -7.85 8.04
CA PHE A 159 -13.06 -6.81 8.49
C PHE A 159 -12.37 -5.54 8.98
N ALA A 160 -11.06 -5.59 9.22
CA ALA A 160 -10.30 -4.45 9.77
C ALA A 160 -10.43 -3.16 8.96
N SER A 161 -10.49 -3.26 7.62
CA SER A 161 -10.69 -2.08 6.76
C SER A 161 -12.06 -1.45 6.99
N PHE A 162 -13.13 -2.25 7.05
CA PHE A 162 -14.48 -1.75 7.36
C PHE A 162 -14.54 -1.10 8.74
N LEU A 163 -13.94 -1.75 9.75
CA LEU A 163 -13.90 -1.25 11.11
C LEU A 163 -13.08 0.05 11.26
N THR A 164 -12.17 0.34 10.34
CA THR A 164 -11.41 1.60 10.34
C THR A 164 -12.08 2.66 9.46
N GLN A 165 -12.53 2.30 8.26
CA GLN A 165 -13.06 3.22 7.27
C GLN A 165 -14.47 3.71 7.60
N VAL A 166 -15.35 2.82 8.09
CA VAL A 166 -16.75 3.17 8.36
C VAL A 166 -16.85 4.19 9.49
N PRO A 167 -16.17 4.04 10.65
CA PRO A 167 -16.17 5.07 11.68
C PRO A 167 -15.57 6.40 11.21
N CYS A 168 -14.49 6.37 10.43
CA CYS A 168 -13.92 7.60 9.85
C CYS A 168 -14.92 8.29 8.92
N LEU A 169 -15.60 7.53 8.05
CA LEU A 169 -16.64 8.07 7.17
C LEU A 169 -17.75 8.77 7.97
N PHE A 170 -18.34 8.06 8.95
CA PHE A 170 -19.40 8.61 9.78
C PHE A 170 -18.94 9.82 10.58
N LEU A 171 -17.73 9.79 11.12
CA LEU A 171 -17.17 10.90 11.89
C LEU A 171 -17.06 12.16 11.03
N TRP A 172 -16.57 12.06 9.79
CA TRP A 172 -16.46 13.19 8.87
C TRP A 172 -17.81 13.67 8.35
N VAL A 173 -18.70 12.76 7.95
CA VAL A 173 -20.07 13.10 7.49
C VAL A 173 -20.84 13.81 8.61
N THR A 174 -20.78 13.32 9.84
CA THR A 174 -21.46 13.94 11.00
C THR A 174 -20.85 15.29 11.35
N SER A 175 -19.52 15.44 11.27
CA SER A 175 -18.84 16.72 11.51
C SER A 175 -19.27 17.79 10.50
N ILE A 176 -19.21 17.50 9.19
CA ILE A 176 -19.60 18.45 8.15
C ILE A 176 -21.11 18.69 8.14
N ARG A 177 -21.91 17.66 8.44
CA ARG A 177 -23.37 17.79 8.58
C ARG A 177 -23.70 18.76 9.71
N ARG A 178 -22.98 18.67 10.83
CA ARG A 178 -23.14 19.59 11.94
C ARG A 178 -22.80 21.03 11.55
N MET A 179 -21.68 21.26 10.86
CA MET A 179 -21.36 22.59 10.33
C MET A 179 -22.46 23.12 9.39
N SER A 180 -23.06 22.23 8.59
CA SER A 180 -24.15 22.57 7.69
C SER A 180 -25.43 22.97 8.44
N LEU A 181 -25.82 22.19 9.46
CA LEU A 181 -27.05 22.42 10.24
C LEU A 181 -26.93 23.58 11.23
N ASP A 182 -25.73 23.81 11.76
CA ASP A 182 -25.43 24.92 12.67
C ASP A 182 -25.23 26.26 11.91
N ASN A 183 -25.45 26.27 10.58
CA ASN A 183 -25.26 27.43 9.69
C ASN A 183 -23.88 28.09 9.86
N TYR A 184 -22.83 27.28 9.78
CA TYR A 184 -21.47 27.75 9.97
C TYR A 184 -21.13 28.90 9.00
N PRO A 185 -20.40 29.95 9.44
CA PRO A 185 -20.14 31.11 8.61
C PRO A 185 -19.55 30.76 7.23
N GLY A 186 -20.20 31.23 6.17
CA GLY A 186 -19.79 31.00 4.79
C GLY A 186 -20.18 29.65 4.19
N PHE A 187 -20.83 28.73 4.92
CA PHE A 187 -21.32 27.48 4.32
C PHE A 187 -22.49 27.70 3.36
N ASP A 188 -23.29 28.74 3.58
CA ASP A 188 -24.42 29.15 2.75
C ASP A 188 -24.02 29.59 1.33
N SER A 189 -22.78 30.02 1.15
CA SER A 189 -22.24 30.57 -0.10
C SER A 189 -20.89 29.95 -0.49
N GLY A 190 -20.36 29.02 0.31
CA GLY A 190 -19.01 28.47 0.21
C GLY A 190 -18.87 27.28 -0.72
N GLY A 191 -19.93 26.92 -1.45
CA GLY A 191 -19.92 25.90 -2.47
C GLY A 191 -19.51 26.40 -3.86
N ALA A 192 -19.79 25.62 -4.90
CA ALA A 192 -19.44 25.98 -6.28
C ALA A 192 -20.41 25.37 -7.29
N LEU A 193 -20.31 25.82 -8.55
CA LEU A 193 -21.05 25.27 -9.68
C LEU A 193 -22.57 25.20 -9.39
N TRP A 194 -23.12 23.99 -9.27
CA TRP A 194 -24.53 23.71 -9.04
C TRP A 194 -24.91 23.58 -7.56
N PHE A 195 -23.94 23.65 -6.65
CA PHE A 195 -24.09 23.44 -5.20
C PHE A 195 -23.52 24.62 -4.44
N LYS A 196 -24.07 25.82 -4.63
CA LYS A 196 -23.54 27.04 -3.99
C LYS A 196 -23.71 27.04 -2.48
N ASN A 197 -24.85 26.56 -2.02
CA ASN A 197 -25.17 26.44 -0.61
C ASN A 197 -24.87 25.02 -0.11
N LEU A 198 -23.94 24.90 0.84
CA LEU A 198 -23.54 23.62 1.42
C LEU A 198 -24.50 23.13 2.51
N THR A 199 -25.40 23.99 3.01
CA THR A 199 -26.36 23.67 4.07
C THR A 199 -27.63 23.00 3.57
N GLU A 200 -27.97 23.20 2.30
CA GLU A 200 -29.16 22.64 1.66
C GLU A 200 -29.06 21.12 1.46
N LEU A 201 -30.20 20.44 1.42
CA LEU A 201 -30.23 19.05 0.95
C LEU A 201 -30.37 19.02 -0.58
N PRO A 202 -30.17 17.87 -1.23
CA PRO A 202 -30.49 17.70 -2.65
C PRO A 202 -32.00 17.84 -2.92
N HIS A 203 -32.42 18.96 -3.48
CA HIS A 203 -33.84 19.23 -3.78
C HIS A 203 -34.10 19.44 -5.28
N ASP A 204 -33.18 20.13 -5.96
CA ASP A 204 -33.31 20.47 -7.38
C ASP A 204 -32.68 19.40 -8.30
N VAL A 205 -33.00 19.47 -9.59
CA VAL A 205 -32.44 18.58 -10.64
C VAL A 205 -30.91 18.53 -10.55
N SER A 206 -30.26 19.67 -10.29
CA SER A 206 -28.82 19.74 -10.13
C SER A 206 -28.33 19.28 -8.76
N GLY A 207 -29.15 19.36 -7.71
CA GLY A 207 -28.86 18.80 -6.39
C GLY A 207 -28.69 17.28 -6.43
N PHE A 208 -29.39 16.58 -7.32
CA PHE A 208 -29.29 15.12 -7.46
C PHE A 208 -27.97 14.62 -8.07
N ILE A 209 -27.11 15.51 -8.58
CA ILE A 209 -25.81 15.12 -9.15
C ILE A 209 -24.97 14.36 -8.11
N PHE A 210 -24.86 14.85 -6.87
CA PHE A 210 -24.09 14.15 -5.84
C PHE A 210 -24.66 12.77 -5.47
N PRO A 211 -25.97 12.63 -5.20
CA PRO A 211 -26.61 11.32 -5.04
C PRO A 211 -26.30 10.31 -6.15
N PHE A 212 -26.42 10.72 -7.42
CA PHE A 212 -26.09 9.86 -8.55
C PHE A 212 -24.59 9.51 -8.59
N LEU A 213 -23.71 10.46 -8.29
CA LEU A 213 -22.27 10.20 -8.22
C LEU A 213 -21.92 9.23 -7.09
N ILE A 214 -22.49 9.37 -5.89
CA ILE A 214 -22.25 8.47 -4.76
C ILE A 214 -22.69 7.05 -5.12
N ALA A 215 -23.91 6.92 -5.67
CA ALA A 215 -24.46 5.64 -6.12
C ALA A 215 -23.57 5.00 -7.22
N GLY A 216 -23.23 5.77 -8.26
CA GLY A 216 -22.39 5.31 -9.36
C GLY A 216 -20.98 4.91 -8.91
N LEU A 217 -20.34 5.72 -8.06
CA LEU A 217 -19.01 5.42 -7.52
C LEU A 217 -19.03 4.17 -6.63
N HIS A 218 -20.08 3.96 -5.82
CA HIS A 218 -20.24 2.72 -5.06
C HIS A 218 -20.40 1.52 -6.00
N TYR A 219 -21.27 1.61 -7.00
CA TYR A 219 -21.47 0.54 -7.98
C TYR A 219 -20.17 0.19 -8.72
N LEU A 220 -19.42 1.20 -9.17
CA LEU A 220 -18.10 1.02 -9.80
C LEU A 220 -17.10 0.37 -8.84
N ASN A 221 -17.05 0.81 -7.58
CA ASN A 221 -16.21 0.22 -6.55
C ASN A 221 -16.52 -1.28 -6.35
N VAL A 222 -17.80 -1.67 -6.39
CA VAL A 222 -18.22 -3.08 -6.35
C VAL A 222 -17.81 -3.82 -7.62
N GLN A 223 -18.08 -3.29 -8.82
CA GLN A 223 -17.71 -3.96 -10.07
C GLN A 223 -16.20 -4.24 -10.15
N ILE A 224 -15.38 -3.23 -9.85
CA ILE A 224 -13.92 -3.37 -9.86
C ILE A 224 -13.49 -4.40 -8.83
N SER A 225 -13.99 -4.33 -7.59
CA SER A 225 -13.61 -5.27 -6.52
C SER A 225 -13.87 -6.73 -6.88
N PHE A 226 -14.97 -7.01 -7.59
CA PHE A 226 -15.37 -8.37 -7.95
C PHE A 226 -14.90 -8.82 -9.33
N ALA A 227 -14.45 -7.91 -10.21
CA ALA A 227 -13.83 -8.26 -11.50
C ALA A 227 -12.58 -9.14 -11.34
N SER A 228 -11.93 -9.09 -10.18
CA SER A 228 -10.73 -9.87 -9.85
C SER A 228 -11.00 -11.24 -9.22
N SER A 229 -12.25 -11.73 -9.19
CA SER A 229 -12.60 -13.04 -8.60
C SER A 229 -12.21 -14.26 -9.46
N SER A 230 -11.06 -14.18 -10.15
CA SER A 230 -10.34 -15.32 -10.73
C SER A 230 -9.26 -15.80 -9.74
N VAL A 231 -9.69 -16.18 -8.53
CA VAL A 231 -8.92 -16.99 -7.58
C VAL A 231 -9.84 -18.14 -7.18
N GLY A 232 -9.40 -19.36 -7.48
CA GLY A 232 -10.25 -20.54 -7.57
C GLY A 232 -11.02 -20.92 -6.31
N LYS A 233 -12.13 -21.63 -6.57
CA LYS A 233 -12.81 -22.60 -5.67
C LYS A 233 -13.22 -22.10 -4.28
N VAL A 234 -13.62 -20.84 -4.13
CA VAL A 234 -14.53 -20.45 -3.04
C VAL A 234 -15.94 -20.36 -3.64
N ASP A 235 -16.92 -20.93 -2.93
CA ASP A 235 -18.27 -21.22 -3.43
C ASP A 235 -18.84 -20.08 -4.30
N SER A 236 -18.92 -20.35 -5.61
CA SER A 236 -19.25 -19.36 -6.64
C SER A 236 -20.60 -18.69 -6.36
N PHE A 237 -21.51 -19.41 -5.68
CA PHE A 237 -22.83 -18.92 -5.33
C PHE A 237 -22.80 -17.83 -4.26
N LEU A 238 -22.13 -18.04 -3.12
CA LEU A 238 -22.06 -17.06 -2.03
C LEU A 238 -21.43 -15.74 -2.50
N THR A 239 -20.39 -15.82 -3.31
CA THR A 239 -19.72 -14.65 -3.89
C THR A 239 -20.66 -13.86 -4.81
N LYS A 240 -21.45 -14.55 -5.65
CA LYS A 240 -22.45 -13.92 -6.53
C LYS A 240 -23.58 -13.27 -5.74
N VAL A 241 -24.12 -13.95 -4.73
CA VAL A 241 -25.19 -13.41 -3.86
C VAL A 241 -24.69 -12.17 -3.11
N PHE A 242 -23.48 -12.23 -2.55
CA PHE A 242 -22.89 -11.09 -1.85
C PHE A 242 -22.63 -9.91 -2.78
N LYS A 243 -22.12 -10.14 -4.00
CA LYS A 243 -22.00 -9.09 -5.02
C LYS A 243 -23.35 -8.47 -5.34
N PHE A 244 -24.37 -9.29 -5.61
CA PHE A 244 -25.71 -8.83 -5.95
C PHE A 244 -26.31 -7.96 -4.83
N TYR A 245 -26.12 -8.36 -3.57
CA TYR A 245 -26.50 -7.54 -2.41
C TYR A 245 -25.80 -6.17 -2.42
N LEU A 246 -24.49 -6.14 -2.65
CA LEU A 246 -23.73 -4.88 -2.71
C LEU A 246 -24.12 -4.00 -3.90
N ASP A 247 -24.52 -4.61 -5.02
CA ASP A 247 -25.06 -3.88 -6.17
C ASP A 247 -26.41 -3.23 -5.82
N ILE A 248 -27.32 -3.97 -5.18
CA ILE A 248 -28.61 -3.43 -4.70
C ILE A 248 -28.42 -2.30 -3.68
N LEU A 249 -27.39 -2.38 -2.83
CA LEU A 249 -27.08 -1.36 -1.82
C LEU A 249 -26.84 0.04 -2.43
N THR A 250 -26.58 0.13 -3.74
CA THR A 250 -26.54 1.38 -4.50
C THR A 250 -27.83 2.21 -4.35
N LEU A 251 -29.01 1.56 -4.34
CA LEU A 251 -30.30 2.25 -4.27
C LEU A 251 -30.56 2.88 -2.88
N PRO A 252 -30.39 2.17 -1.75
CA PRO A 252 -30.42 2.79 -0.43
C PRO A 252 -29.39 3.92 -0.25
N LEU A 253 -28.18 3.77 -0.79
CA LEU A 253 -27.15 4.81 -0.70
C LEU A 253 -27.56 6.09 -1.44
N PHE A 254 -28.18 5.95 -2.62
CA PHE A 254 -28.82 7.08 -3.30
C PHE A 254 -29.89 7.73 -2.41
N GLY A 255 -30.82 6.95 -1.86
CA GLY A 255 -31.87 7.47 -0.98
C GLY A 255 -31.32 8.20 0.26
N VAL A 256 -30.34 7.61 0.95
CA VAL A 256 -29.69 8.22 2.13
C VAL A 256 -28.98 9.53 1.75
N SER A 257 -28.35 9.60 0.58
CA SER A 257 -27.67 10.81 0.16
C SER A 257 -28.62 11.99 -0.10
N LEU A 258 -29.91 11.75 -0.37
CA LEU A 258 -30.92 12.80 -0.46
C LEU A 258 -31.27 13.43 0.91
N LEU A 259 -30.93 12.75 2.00
CA LEU A 259 -31.24 13.18 3.37
C LEU A 259 -30.07 13.91 4.05
N ILE A 260 -28.99 14.17 3.30
CA ILE A 260 -27.73 14.69 3.82
C ILE A 260 -27.41 16.03 3.15
N PRO A 261 -26.95 17.05 3.90
CA PRO A 261 -26.58 18.34 3.33
C PRO A 261 -25.47 18.25 2.28
N GLN A 262 -25.50 19.16 1.30
CA GLN A 262 -24.56 19.16 0.17
C GLN A 262 -23.09 19.19 0.62
N GLY A 263 -22.75 19.89 1.70
CA GLY A 263 -21.38 19.91 2.25
C GLY A 263 -20.86 18.52 2.60
N SER A 264 -21.68 17.68 3.25
CA SER A 264 -21.31 16.31 3.59
C SER A 264 -21.26 15.40 2.35
N LEU A 265 -22.05 15.71 1.32
CA LEU A 265 -22.01 14.99 0.05
C LEU A 265 -20.73 15.27 -0.74
N VAL A 266 -20.20 16.50 -0.70
CA VAL A 266 -18.89 16.84 -1.28
C VAL A 266 -17.79 15.96 -0.68
N TYR A 267 -17.77 15.83 0.65
CA TYR A 267 -16.86 14.90 1.34
C TYR A 267 -17.05 13.46 0.86
N TRP A 268 -18.30 12.97 0.84
CA TRP A 268 -18.59 11.58 0.49
C TRP A 268 -18.14 11.27 -0.95
N VAL A 269 -18.48 12.11 -1.92
CA VAL A 269 -18.07 11.93 -3.32
C VAL A 269 -16.55 11.95 -3.46
N THR A 270 -15.86 12.88 -2.81
CA THR A 270 -14.39 12.94 -2.81
C THR A 270 -13.79 11.66 -2.25
N ASN A 271 -14.34 11.21 -1.12
CA ASN A 271 -13.91 10.02 -0.42
C ASN A 271 -14.14 8.74 -1.24
N SER A 272 -15.29 8.60 -1.89
CA SER A 272 -15.63 7.47 -2.76
C SER A 272 -14.79 7.47 -4.04
N SER A 273 -14.56 8.64 -4.64
CA SER A 273 -13.71 8.78 -5.82
C SER A 273 -12.29 8.30 -5.54
N PHE A 274 -11.71 8.68 -4.40
CA PHE A 274 -10.39 8.20 -3.99
C PHE A 274 -10.35 6.67 -3.85
N SER A 275 -11.38 6.06 -3.25
CA SER A 275 -11.46 4.59 -3.13
C SER A 275 -11.48 3.90 -4.51
N VAL A 276 -12.28 4.40 -5.45
CA VAL A 276 -12.36 3.86 -6.82
C VAL A 276 -11.02 4.02 -7.54
N ILE A 277 -10.37 5.19 -7.45
CA ILE A 277 -9.04 5.42 -8.05
C ILE A 277 -8.02 4.45 -7.48
N GLN A 278 -7.96 4.31 -6.15
CA GLN A 278 -7.02 3.40 -5.49
C GLN A 278 -7.22 1.95 -5.94
N LEU A 279 -8.46 1.49 -6.08
CA LEU A 279 -8.75 0.15 -6.59
C LEU A 279 -8.41 0.02 -8.08
N SER A 280 -8.73 1.02 -8.89
CA SER A 280 -8.46 1.02 -10.33
C SER A 280 -6.96 0.90 -10.61
N VAL A 281 -6.13 1.70 -9.91
CA VAL A 281 -4.66 1.62 -10.00
C VAL A 281 -4.16 0.22 -9.63
N LYS A 282 -4.69 -0.36 -8.55
CA LYS A 282 -4.34 -1.72 -8.14
C LYS A 282 -4.70 -2.77 -9.21
N HIS A 283 -5.84 -2.62 -9.87
CA HIS A 283 -6.29 -3.53 -10.93
C HIS A 283 -5.42 -3.40 -12.19
N LEU A 284 -5.16 -2.18 -12.65
CA LEU A 284 -4.31 -1.93 -13.81
C LEU A 284 -2.91 -2.52 -13.61
N SER A 285 -2.30 -2.28 -12.44
CA SER A 285 -1.00 -2.87 -12.10
C SER A 285 -0.99 -4.40 -12.02
N ARG A 286 -2.16 -5.06 -11.92
CA ARG A 286 -2.28 -6.52 -11.95
C ARG A 286 -2.41 -7.01 -13.40
N GLU A 287 -3.27 -6.37 -14.18
CA GLU A 287 -3.49 -6.68 -15.59
C GLU A 287 -2.20 -6.56 -16.42
N GLU A 288 -1.43 -5.49 -16.20
CA GLU A 288 -0.11 -5.31 -16.82
C GLU A 288 0.84 -6.49 -16.54
N LYS A 289 0.79 -7.06 -15.32
CA LYS A 289 1.61 -8.23 -14.95
C LYS A 289 1.08 -9.52 -15.58
N ASP A 290 -0.23 -9.65 -15.72
CA ASP A 290 -0.84 -10.79 -16.40
C ASP A 290 -0.48 -10.79 -17.90
N GLN A 291 -0.56 -9.62 -18.54
CA GLN A 291 -0.14 -9.42 -19.93
C GLN A 291 1.36 -9.63 -20.12
N ALA A 292 2.21 -9.13 -19.21
CA ALA A 292 3.65 -9.35 -19.25
C ALA A 292 4.01 -10.84 -19.23
N VAL A 293 3.36 -11.64 -18.37
CA VAL A 293 3.55 -13.10 -18.35
C VAL A 293 3.19 -13.74 -19.69
N LEU A 294 2.09 -13.32 -20.32
CA LEU A 294 1.68 -13.86 -21.62
C LEU A 294 2.71 -13.53 -22.72
N LEU A 295 3.18 -12.29 -22.78
CA LEU A 295 4.20 -11.87 -23.75
C LEU A 295 5.54 -12.60 -23.54
N LEU A 296 5.96 -12.79 -22.29
CA LEU A 296 7.17 -13.54 -21.97
C LEU A 296 7.05 -15.02 -22.30
N LYS A 297 5.86 -15.62 -22.15
CA LYS A 297 5.61 -17.00 -22.60
C LYS A 297 5.76 -17.11 -24.11
N LEU A 298 5.14 -16.21 -24.86
CA LEU A 298 5.27 -16.17 -26.33
C LEU A 298 6.74 -15.98 -26.76
N ALA A 299 7.51 -15.14 -26.07
CA ALA A 299 8.93 -14.96 -26.34
C ALA A 299 9.73 -16.26 -26.12
N LEU A 300 9.46 -16.97 -25.02
CA LEU A 300 10.13 -18.24 -24.69
C LEU A 300 9.67 -19.42 -25.55
N GLU A 301 8.46 -19.37 -26.13
CA GLU A 301 8.01 -20.34 -27.14
C GLU A 301 8.77 -20.16 -28.47
N ARG A 302 9.13 -18.91 -28.81
CA ARG A 302 9.90 -18.59 -30.03
C ARG A 302 11.39 -18.85 -29.84
N ASP A 303 11.92 -18.48 -28.68
CA ASP A 303 13.30 -18.73 -28.31
C ASP A 303 13.37 -19.29 -26.89
N PRO A 304 13.40 -20.63 -26.74
CA PRO A 304 13.51 -21.30 -25.45
C PRO A 304 14.82 -21.03 -24.71
N GLU A 305 15.80 -20.43 -25.38
CA GLU A 305 17.13 -20.13 -24.86
C GLU A 305 17.26 -18.65 -24.44
N TYR A 306 16.19 -17.86 -24.57
CA TYR A 306 16.22 -16.43 -24.27
C TYR A 306 16.31 -16.14 -22.76
N VAL A 307 17.54 -16.12 -22.23
CA VAL A 307 17.86 -15.96 -20.81
C VAL A 307 17.19 -14.74 -20.18
N LYS A 308 17.23 -13.58 -20.87
CA LYS A 308 16.62 -12.35 -20.36
C LYS A 308 15.12 -12.50 -20.14
N ALA A 309 14.40 -13.17 -21.04
CA ALA A 309 12.98 -13.47 -20.85
C ALA A 309 12.76 -14.42 -19.66
N MET A 310 13.65 -15.39 -19.41
CA MET A 310 13.57 -16.24 -18.21
C MET A 310 13.74 -15.44 -16.92
N VAL A 311 14.73 -14.54 -16.84
CA VAL A 311 14.97 -13.70 -15.66
C VAL A 311 13.77 -12.79 -15.39
N VAL A 312 13.26 -12.11 -16.43
CA VAL A 312 12.09 -11.24 -16.31
C VAL A 312 10.82 -12.03 -15.97
N MET A 313 10.66 -13.25 -16.52
CA MET A 313 9.56 -14.16 -16.17
C MET A 313 9.64 -14.55 -14.69
N GLY A 314 10.80 -15.01 -14.21
CA GLY A 314 11.02 -15.36 -12.81
C GLY A 314 10.72 -14.20 -11.86
N GLN A 315 11.19 -12.99 -12.19
CA GLN A 315 10.89 -11.78 -11.42
C GLN A 315 9.39 -11.46 -11.41
N THR A 316 8.72 -11.56 -12.56
CA THR A 316 7.28 -11.28 -12.69
C THR A 316 6.44 -12.29 -11.90
N LEU A 317 6.75 -13.58 -12.00
CA LEU A 317 6.08 -14.65 -11.26
C LEU A 317 6.28 -14.49 -9.75
N MET A 318 7.49 -14.11 -9.30
CA MET A 318 7.74 -13.80 -7.89
C MET A 318 6.86 -12.63 -7.42
N GLN A 319 6.67 -11.58 -8.22
CA GLN A 319 5.78 -10.47 -7.85
C GLN A 319 4.32 -10.89 -7.73
N LYS A 320 3.88 -11.84 -8.56
CA LYS A 320 2.56 -12.46 -8.52
C LYS A 320 2.37 -13.44 -7.35
N GLY A 321 3.47 -13.88 -6.73
CA GLY A 321 3.46 -14.83 -5.61
C GLY A 321 3.59 -16.30 -6.03
N LEU A 322 3.81 -16.57 -7.32
CA LEU A 322 4.04 -17.91 -7.86
C LEU A 322 5.53 -18.25 -7.72
N MET A 323 5.94 -18.58 -6.48
CA MET A 323 7.35 -18.74 -6.13
C MET A 323 7.99 -20.01 -6.73
N GLU A 324 7.22 -21.07 -6.92
CA GLU A 324 7.70 -22.34 -7.48
C GLU A 324 8.00 -22.20 -8.98
N ASP A 325 7.04 -21.67 -9.76
CA ASP A 325 7.27 -21.34 -11.17
C ASP A 325 8.42 -20.32 -11.31
N ALA A 326 8.49 -19.32 -10.42
CA ALA A 326 9.54 -18.30 -10.47
C ALA A 326 10.95 -18.90 -10.34
N ILE A 327 11.15 -19.83 -9.41
CA ILE A 327 12.48 -20.43 -9.19
C ILE A 327 12.89 -21.31 -10.37
N GLU A 328 11.95 -22.01 -11.00
CA GLU A 328 12.23 -22.83 -12.19
C GLU A 328 12.86 -22.00 -13.31
N TYR A 329 12.27 -20.84 -13.65
CA TYR A 329 12.84 -19.96 -14.68
C TYR A 329 14.18 -19.35 -14.27
N LEU A 330 14.38 -19.03 -12.99
CA LEU A 330 15.63 -18.44 -12.50
C LEU A 330 16.77 -19.47 -12.51
N GLU A 331 16.53 -20.70 -12.06
CA GLU A 331 17.52 -21.79 -12.11
C GLU A 331 17.90 -22.16 -13.54
N ARG A 332 16.91 -22.17 -14.45
CA ARG A 332 17.18 -22.35 -15.88
C ARG A 332 18.07 -21.24 -16.43
N ALA A 333 17.82 -19.98 -16.07
CA ALA A 333 18.65 -18.86 -16.48
C ALA A 333 20.10 -18.99 -15.94
N ILE A 334 20.25 -19.30 -14.64
CA ILE A 334 21.57 -19.50 -13.99
C ILE A 334 22.32 -20.66 -14.66
N SER A 335 21.65 -21.79 -14.88
CA SER A 335 22.24 -22.97 -15.52
C SER A 335 22.76 -22.63 -16.92
N LYS A 336 21.99 -21.89 -17.71
CA LYS A 336 22.41 -21.48 -19.07
C LYS A 336 23.58 -20.52 -19.06
N LEU A 337 23.56 -19.53 -18.18
CA LEU A 337 24.66 -18.57 -18.02
C LEU A 337 25.94 -19.24 -17.49
N SER A 338 25.81 -20.32 -16.70
CA SER A 338 26.95 -21.05 -16.14
C SER A 338 27.53 -22.08 -17.13
N LEU A 339 26.69 -22.68 -17.98
CA LEU A 339 27.11 -23.64 -19.02
C LEU A 339 27.95 -23.00 -20.13
N ALA A 340 27.79 -21.69 -20.36
CA ALA A 340 28.57 -20.92 -21.33
C ALA A 340 30.00 -20.56 -20.83
N GLY A 341 30.38 -20.97 -19.61
CA GLY A 341 31.57 -20.49 -18.90
C GLY A 341 31.25 -19.25 -18.03
N HIS A 342 32.26 -18.67 -17.36
CA HIS A 342 32.05 -17.40 -16.66
C HIS A 342 31.69 -16.33 -17.70
N PRO A 343 30.48 -15.74 -17.68
CA PRO A 343 30.08 -14.80 -18.71
C PRO A 343 31.02 -13.60 -18.71
N THR A 344 31.60 -13.29 -19.88
CA THR A 344 32.46 -12.11 -20.08
C THR A 344 31.68 -10.94 -20.66
N GLU A 345 30.55 -11.19 -21.29
CA GLU A 345 29.63 -10.15 -21.77
C GLU A 345 28.93 -9.48 -20.59
N VAL A 346 28.94 -8.14 -20.59
CA VAL A 346 28.34 -7.31 -19.54
C VAL A 346 26.88 -7.67 -19.28
N GLU A 347 26.08 -7.91 -20.33
CA GLU A 347 24.68 -8.28 -20.19
C GLU A 347 24.50 -9.66 -19.52
N ASN A 348 25.34 -10.63 -19.85
CA ASN A 348 25.26 -11.97 -19.25
C ASN A 348 25.72 -11.98 -17.78
N VAL A 349 26.71 -11.15 -17.43
CA VAL A 349 27.10 -10.91 -16.03
C VAL A 349 25.94 -10.27 -15.26
N ASP A 350 25.28 -9.25 -15.82
CA ASP A 350 24.12 -8.59 -15.21
C ASP A 350 22.98 -9.60 -14.96
N LEU A 351 22.66 -10.42 -15.96
CA LEU A 351 21.62 -11.43 -15.88
C LEU A 351 21.97 -12.54 -14.86
N LEU A 352 23.25 -12.90 -14.72
CA LEU A 352 23.69 -13.88 -13.72
C LEU A 352 23.55 -13.33 -12.30
N ILE A 353 23.93 -12.07 -12.09
CA ILE A 353 23.74 -11.37 -10.81
C ILE A 353 22.26 -11.32 -10.46
N LEU A 354 21.42 -10.84 -11.39
CA LEU A 354 19.97 -10.70 -11.17
C LEU A 354 19.29 -12.06 -10.92
N SER A 355 19.61 -13.08 -11.70
CA SER A 355 19.02 -14.41 -11.54
C SER A 355 19.41 -15.04 -10.20
N SER A 356 20.69 -14.99 -9.83
CA SER A 356 21.19 -15.45 -8.53
C SER A 356 20.58 -14.67 -7.36
N GLN A 357 20.45 -13.35 -7.51
CA GLN A 357 19.84 -12.47 -6.50
C GLN A 357 18.38 -12.85 -6.25
N TRP A 358 17.60 -12.99 -7.32
CA TRP A 358 16.18 -13.33 -7.19
C TRP A 358 15.97 -14.78 -6.76
N ALA A 359 16.79 -15.74 -7.21
CA ALA A 359 16.76 -17.12 -6.73
C ALA A 359 17.02 -17.18 -5.22
N GLY A 360 18.06 -16.49 -4.76
CA GLY A 360 18.39 -16.34 -3.33
C GLY A 360 17.22 -15.80 -2.51
N VAL A 361 16.58 -14.72 -2.98
CA VAL A 361 15.40 -14.12 -2.34
C VAL A 361 14.20 -15.07 -2.33
N VAL A 362 13.95 -15.80 -3.41
CA VAL A 362 12.83 -16.75 -3.50
C VAL A 362 13.04 -17.92 -2.53
N TYR A 363 14.23 -18.53 -2.49
CA TYR A 363 14.55 -19.61 -1.56
C TYR A 363 14.46 -19.17 -0.08
N MET A 364 14.98 -17.98 0.24
CA MET A 364 14.86 -17.39 1.58
C MET A 364 13.39 -17.23 2.01
N LYS A 365 12.50 -16.83 1.09
CA LYS A 365 11.05 -16.72 1.35
C LYS A 365 10.35 -18.07 1.53
N GLN A 366 10.83 -19.11 0.85
CA GLN A 366 10.33 -20.48 1.01
C GLN A 366 10.83 -21.16 2.30
N GLY A 367 11.75 -20.53 3.05
CA GLY A 367 12.37 -21.12 4.25
C GLY A 367 13.56 -22.02 3.94
N LYS A 368 13.90 -22.20 2.66
CA LYS A 368 15.09 -22.90 2.15
C LYS A 368 16.31 -21.98 2.26
N LYS A 369 16.69 -21.69 3.50
CA LYS A 369 17.66 -20.62 3.79
C LYS A 369 19.07 -20.95 3.27
N ALA A 370 19.47 -22.21 3.30
CA ALA A 370 20.82 -22.63 2.90
C ALA A 370 21.03 -22.49 1.40
N GLU A 371 20.05 -22.95 0.62
CA GLU A 371 20.00 -22.78 -0.84
C GLU A 371 19.98 -21.29 -1.19
N GLY A 372 19.14 -20.51 -0.50
CA GLY A 372 19.08 -19.07 -0.71
C GLY A 372 20.40 -18.35 -0.43
N LEU A 373 21.18 -18.83 0.55
CA LEU A 373 22.48 -18.26 0.89
C LEU A 373 23.53 -18.59 -0.17
N ALA A 374 23.53 -19.83 -0.67
CA ALA A 374 24.46 -20.28 -1.71
C ALA A 374 24.34 -19.44 -3.00
N HIS A 375 23.12 -19.12 -3.44
CA HIS A 375 22.94 -18.22 -4.60
C HIS A 375 23.47 -16.81 -4.36
N LEU A 376 23.30 -16.27 -3.14
CA LEU A 376 23.82 -14.95 -2.80
C LEU A 376 25.35 -14.93 -2.68
N GLU A 377 25.95 -16.02 -2.17
CA GLU A 377 27.41 -16.18 -2.12
C GLU A 377 28.02 -16.30 -3.52
N THR A 378 27.28 -16.88 -4.46
CA THR A 378 27.70 -16.94 -5.87
C THR A 378 27.95 -15.52 -6.43
N ILE A 379 27.12 -14.53 -6.07
CA ILE A 379 27.32 -13.14 -6.47
C ILE A 379 28.64 -12.60 -5.91
N ALA A 380 28.96 -12.88 -4.64
CA ALA A 380 30.21 -12.43 -4.02
C ALA A 380 31.47 -13.07 -4.61
N SER A 381 31.35 -14.24 -5.27
CA SER A 381 32.45 -14.86 -6.00
C SER A 381 32.72 -14.23 -7.37
N LEU A 382 31.79 -13.42 -7.89
CA LEU A 382 31.98 -12.71 -9.16
C LEU A 382 32.95 -11.53 -8.98
N LYS A 383 33.75 -11.28 -10.02
CA LYS A 383 34.55 -10.05 -10.13
C LYS A 383 33.60 -8.85 -10.17
N GLU A 384 33.92 -7.81 -9.41
CA GLU A 384 33.16 -6.55 -9.41
C GLU A 384 32.98 -6.03 -10.85
N PRO A 385 31.74 -5.83 -11.33
CA PRO A 385 31.49 -5.32 -12.67
C PRO A 385 31.96 -3.87 -12.82
N GLU A 386 32.49 -3.54 -14.00
CA GLU A 386 32.88 -2.16 -14.35
C GLU A 386 31.68 -1.32 -14.83
N ASP A 387 30.70 -1.96 -15.49
CA ASP A 387 29.49 -1.30 -15.98
C ASP A 387 28.65 -0.74 -14.82
N PRO A 388 28.22 0.54 -14.85
CA PRO A 388 27.48 1.16 -13.76
C PRO A 388 26.19 0.43 -13.37
N LYS A 389 25.46 -0.14 -14.34
CA LYS A 389 24.19 -0.83 -14.08
C LYS A 389 24.45 -2.17 -13.40
N SER A 390 25.34 -2.98 -13.96
CA SER A 390 25.72 -4.27 -13.37
C SER A 390 26.38 -4.10 -12.01
N LYS A 391 27.18 -3.04 -11.83
CA LYS A 391 27.80 -2.68 -10.56
C LYS A 391 26.76 -2.35 -9.50
N ALA A 392 25.70 -1.60 -9.84
CA ALA A 392 24.61 -1.33 -8.92
C ALA A 392 23.91 -2.62 -8.47
N HIS A 393 23.56 -3.52 -9.40
CA HIS A 393 22.96 -4.81 -9.07
C HIS A 393 23.89 -5.71 -8.24
N TYR A 394 25.20 -5.68 -8.51
CA TYR A 394 26.20 -6.40 -7.73
C TYR A 394 26.19 -5.97 -6.26
N PHE A 395 26.25 -4.66 -5.98
CA PHE A 395 26.20 -4.16 -4.60
C PHE A 395 24.84 -4.37 -3.93
N ASP A 396 23.73 -4.34 -4.67
CA ASP A 396 22.42 -4.75 -4.16
C ASP A 396 22.39 -6.24 -3.77
N GLY A 397 23.05 -7.10 -4.54
CA GLY A 397 23.27 -8.51 -4.23
C GLY A 397 24.13 -8.72 -2.98
N LEU A 398 25.23 -7.96 -2.84
CA LEU A 398 26.07 -8.00 -1.63
C LEU A 398 25.34 -7.51 -0.38
N LEU A 399 24.45 -6.52 -0.52
CA LEU A 399 23.60 -6.07 0.59
C LEU A 399 22.64 -7.17 1.05
N LEU A 400 22.04 -7.89 0.10
CA LEU A 400 21.23 -9.08 0.39
C LEU A 400 22.02 -10.18 1.07
N LEU A 401 23.23 -10.46 0.58
CA LEU A 401 24.15 -11.43 1.18
C LEU A 401 24.51 -11.04 2.62
N ALA A 402 24.87 -9.78 2.87
CA ALA A 402 25.18 -9.29 4.21
C ALA A 402 24.00 -9.48 5.18
N SER A 403 22.79 -9.16 4.73
CA SER A 403 21.56 -9.41 5.52
C SER A 403 21.34 -10.90 5.79
N ALA A 404 21.56 -11.77 4.80
CA ALA A 404 21.40 -13.20 4.95
C ALA A 404 22.44 -13.79 5.92
N LEU A 405 23.72 -13.43 5.76
CA LEU A 405 24.80 -13.85 6.64
C LEU A 405 24.55 -13.45 8.10
N PHE A 406 24.03 -12.25 8.31
CA PHE A 406 23.64 -11.81 9.64
C PHE A 406 22.53 -12.67 10.25
N ASP A 407 21.48 -12.98 9.48
CA ASP A 407 20.40 -13.87 9.91
C ASP A 407 20.88 -15.31 10.20
N PHE A 408 22.00 -15.73 9.59
CA PHE A 408 22.70 -16.99 9.85
C PHE A 408 23.70 -16.91 11.01
N GLY A 409 23.90 -15.75 11.64
CA GLY A 409 24.87 -15.55 12.72
C GLY A 409 26.32 -15.35 12.27
N ARG A 410 26.59 -15.30 10.96
CA ARG A 410 27.91 -15.02 10.36
C ARG A 410 28.21 -13.52 10.36
N LYS A 411 28.19 -12.90 11.54
CA LYS A 411 28.24 -11.43 11.71
C LYS A 411 29.52 -10.79 11.15
N ALA A 412 30.68 -11.41 11.34
CA ALA A 412 31.96 -10.89 10.84
C ALA A 412 31.98 -10.79 9.30
N GLU A 413 31.42 -11.78 8.61
CA GLU A 413 31.32 -11.79 7.15
C GLU A 413 30.27 -10.81 6.65
N ALA A 414 29.12 -10.73 7.34
CA ALA A 414 28.11 -9.71 7.07
C ALA A 414 28.70 -8.30 7.15
N LEU A 415 29.51 -8.01 8.17
CA LEU A 415 30.19 -6.73 8.36
C LEU A 415 31.17 -6.44 7.21
N LYS A 416 31.91 -7.45 6.74
CA LYS A 416 32.85 -7.31 5.61
C LYS A 416 32.12 -6.85 4.35
N PHE A 417 31.03 -7.52 3.97
CA PHE A 417 30.27 -7.15 2.78
C PHE A 417 29.55 -5.81 2.95
N LEU A 418 29.01 -5.52 4.13
CA LEU A 418 28.35 -4.24 4.38
C LEU A 418 29.30 -3.05 4.27
N LYS A 419 30.56 -3.18 4.72
CA LYS A 419 31.58 -2.14 4.52
C LYS A 419 31.81 -1.83 3.04
N LEU A 420 31.82 -2.85 2.17
CA LEU A 420 31.93 -2.67 0.73
C LEU A 420 30.71 -1.93 0.15
N VAL A 421 29.50 -2.31 0.58
CA VAL A 421 28.25 -1.66 0.15
C VAL A 421 28.19 -0.19 0.59
N VAL A 422 28.63 0.12 1.81
CA VAL A 422 28.68 1.50 2.32
C VAL A 422 29.73 2.33 1.60
N ALA A 423 30.88 1.74 1.24
CA ALA A 423 31.90 2.41 0.44
C ALA A 423 31.39 2.78 -0.96
N TYR A 424 30.56 1.92 -1.58
CA TYR A 424 29.89 2.22 -2.84
C TYR A 424 28.74 3.23 -2.69
N ASN A 425 27.91 3.07 -1.66
CA ASN A 425 26.75 3.92 -1.39
C ASN A 425 26.64 4.26 0.11
N PRO A 426 27.11 5.45 0.53
CA PRO A 426 27.13 5.87 1.93
C PRO A 426 25.75 5.90 2.62
N LYS A 427 24.64 5.87 1.86
CA LYS A 427 23.28 5.82 2.40
C LYS A 427 23.05 4.65 3.35
N TYR A 428 23.80 3.56 3.21
CA TYR A 428 23.66 2.37 4.05
C TYR A 428 24.45 2.43 5.36
N ASN A 429 25.13 3.55 5.68
CA ASN A 429 25.97 3.66 6.88
C ASN A 429 25.20 3.43 8.19
N TYR A 430 23.90 3.77 8.23
CA TYR A 430 23.07 3.51 9.42
C TYR A 430 22.98 2.01 9.77
N LEU A 431 23.02 1.13 8.75
CA LEU A 431 23.00 -0.32 8.94
C LEU A 431 24.32 -0.83 9.53
N LEU A 432 25.43 -0.16 9.20
CA LEU A 432 26.75 -0.49 9.72
C LEU A 432 26.85 -0.12 11.20
N GLU A 433 26.32 1.04 11.59
CA GLU A 433 26.27 1.48 12.99
C GLU A 433 25.35 0.59 13.84
N GLU A 434 24.20 0.17 13.31
CA GLU A 434 23.28 -0.76 13.99
C GLU A 434 23.95 -2.11 14.29
N LEU A 435 24.70 -2.64 13.32
CA LEU A 435 25.46 -3.90 13.48
C LEU A 435 26.58 -3.81 14.51
N LYS A 436 27.32 -2.71 14.54
CA LYS A 436 28.38 -2.48 15.54
C LYS A 436 27.79 -2.38 16.94
N ASN A 437 26.70 -1.63 17.10
CA ASN A 437 26.06 -1.44 18.41
C ASN A 437 25.58 -2.76 19.02
N GLU A 438 25.06 -3.69 18.21
CA GLU A 438 24.72 -5.03 18.70
C GLU A 438 25.94 -5.90 19.08
N GLU A 439 27.08 -5.72 18.42
CA GLU A 439 28.33 -6.41 18.76
C GLU A 439 28.86 -5.91 20.12
N TYR A 440 28.78 -4.60 20.36
CA TYR A 440 29.09 -3.99 21.66
C TYR A 440 28.12 -4.43 22.76
N ASP A 441 26.82 -4.50 22.48
CA ASP A 441 25.81 -4.89 23.48
C ASP A 441 25.90 -6.38 23.81
N PHE A 442 26.22 -7.24 22.84
CA PHE A 442 26.49 -8.65 23.11
C PHE A 442 27.79 -8.84 23.91
N ALA A 443 28.87 -8.14 23.56
CA ALA A 443 30.14 -8.22 24.27
C ALA A 443 30.04 -7.69 25.71
N SER A 444 29.28 -6.60 25.92
CA SER A 444 29.03 -6.02 27.25
C SER A 444 28.20 -6.96 28.12
N ASN A 445 27.18 -7.63 27.55
CA ASN A 445 26.36 -8.61 28.24
C ASN A 445 27.14 -9.89 28.59
N LEU A 446 28.05 -10.34 27.73
CA LEU A 446 28.93 -11.46 28.04
C LEU A 446 29.93 -11.12 29.16
N ALA A 447 30.47 -9.90 29.13
CA ALA A 447 31.38 -9.39 30.16
C ALA A 447 30.67 -9.20 31.51
N SER A 448 29.40 -8.77 31.52
CA SER A 448 28.60 -8.62 32.75
C SER A 448 28.08 -9.95 33.30
N SER A 449 27.89 -10.97 32.46
CA SER A 449 27.60 -12.34 32.89
C SER A 449 28.81 -12.96 33.59
N ARG A 450 30.00 -12.87 32.99
CA ARG A 450 31.23 -13.41 33.60
C ARG A 450 31.61 -12.75 34.91
N ARG A 451 31.26 -11.47 35.12
CA ARG A 451 31.51 -10.76 36.39
C ARG A 451 30.53 -11.14 37.51
N ARG A 452 29.41 -11.80 37.21
CA ARG A 452 28.44 -12.26 38.22
C ARG A 452 28.77 -13.63 38.80
N ASP A 453 29.67 -14.37 38.17
CA ASP A 453 30.07 -15.72 38.56
C ASP A 453 31.38 -15.77 39.38
N TYR A 454 31.90 -14.62 39.83
CA TYR A 454 33.09 -14.49 40.69
C TYR A 454 32.78 -13.86 42.04
#